data_AF-A0A8H6DZY1-F1
#
_entry.id   AF-A0A8H6DZY1-F1
#
_cell.length_a   1.000
_cell.length_b   1.000
_cell.length_c   1.000
_cell.angle_alpha   90.00
_cell.angle_beta   90.00
_cell.angle_gamma   90.00
#
_symmetry.space_group_name_H-M   'P 1'
#
loop_
_entity.id
_entity.type
_entity.pdbx_description
1 polymer ?
#
loop_
_entity_poly.entity_id
_entity_poly.type
_entity_poly.pdbx_seq_one_letter_code
_entity_poly.pdbx_strand_id
1 'polypeptide(L)'
;MSLQLRISSSQEKRPTFRGNTRRLLRLSDIPDSPAALGAACEAVDTDGRACRLALPSGASEPWCERHHEEWKDLNARWGKTQREAERIVVLSLDVAKQKVLKLRQSVDLRRQIRDRFYPRGGDIQDYIKWLAKLEADVRGLADSLLMQNLQRGPTPETPGVHTGTPHPDRVSLGETITILRSPLDPRIPIDSLQGMPDDGTILVLKHFYQDLCADSVRRLYSIVPDLDDSPKQSKSPEQKEQIIPDNGTDIIRAWFRIMVLNDSEASTLEHATRSKCINDFLMGCQASQLEEYCDYFEKAWRPHAVQYLRVAICAQTLAGGDIKTIQLLGGTIPSTTEGLKMTKPCWDILYRWFPNLLTPWTLASICSNFEDYTTICKLLMMRLYNDHWYDPASIMSECSTGVYMGFIPTSKGDFTTNVGLRQEGQLWVQRESRNYLCGQMAIGDPLTQAFLDELRKRTSTLYLVVYEGTHADATVHPTEPDLFISRYRSAMNLDDLEKADYSTTLTLEEIKDNLRMKKTTMYDPIVVDSWQFIIIDREVGLPFRLIDIVQDTLMMLIGDPSPR
;
A
#
# COMPACT_ATOMS: atom_id res chain seq x y z
N MET A 1 -1.60 -10.39 -33.17
CA MET A 1 -1.32 -8.94 -33.05
C MET A 1 0.04 -8.79 -32.40
N SER A 2 1.03 -8.25 -33.12
CA SER A 2 2.41 -8.09 -32.64
C SER A 2 2.47 -7.02 -31.54
N LEU A 3 2.86 -7.40 -30.33
CA LEU A 3 3.22 -6.47 -29.25
C LEU A 3 4.48 -5.71 -29.67
N GLN A 4 4.31 -4.53 -30.30
CA GLN A 4 5.41 -3.60 -30.49
C GLN A 4 5.75 -2.96 -29.14
N LEU A 5 6.70 -3.56 -28.43
CA LEU A 5 7.43 -2.88 -27.36
C LEU A 5 8.26 -1.77 -28.01
N ARG A 6 7.73 -0.55 -28.05
CA ARG A 6 8.53 0.63 -28.40
C ARG A 6 9.51 0.88 -27.25
N ILE A 7 10.76 0.49 -27.46
CA ILE A 7 11.89 0.92 -26.64
C ILE A 7 12.17 2.37 -27.06
N SER A 8 11.84 3.32 -26.18
CA SER A 8 12.02 4.75 -26.45
C SER A 8 13.48 5.06 -26.74
N SER A 9 13.75 5.61 -27.92
CA SER A 9 15.08 6.13 -28.27
C SER A 9 15.42 7.34 -27.41
N SER A 10 16.72 7.61 -27.20
CA SER A 10 17.26 8.73 -26.42
C SER A 10 16.79 10.13 -26.88
N GLN A 11 16.08 10.23 -28.00
CA GLN A 11 15.54 11.48 -28.55
C GLN A 11 14.04 11.69 -28.30
N GLU A 12 13.30 10.70 -27.79
CA GLU A 12 11.90 10.92 -27.40
C GLU A 12 11.84 11.64 -26.05
N LYS A 13 11.37 12.90 -26.07
CA LYS A 13 10.96 13.59 -24.83
C LYS A 13 9.95 12.70 -24.10
N ARG A 14 10.37 12.22 -22.93
CA ARG A 14 9.58 11.38 -22.01
C ARG A 14 8.15 11.91 -21.88
N PRO A 15 7.12 11.05 -21.83
CA PRO A 15 5.88 11.44 -21.16
C PRO A 15 6.26 11.77 -19.72
N THR A 16 6.09 13.03 -19.32
CA THR A 16 6.17 13.42 -17.92
C THR A 16 5.05 12.70 -17.17
N PHE A 17 5.37 11.63 -16.42
CA PHE A 17 4.46 10.97 -15.48
C PHE A 17 4.02 11.88 -14.31
N ARG A 18 4.21 13.19 -14.40
CA ARG A 18 3.76 14.20 -13.43
C ARG A 18 2.25 14.51 -13.53
N GLY A 19 1.46 13.62 -14.13
CA GLY A 19 0.02 13.80 -14.29
C GLY A 19 -0.78 12.78 -13.48
N ASN A 20 -1.36 13.24 -12.37
CA ASN A 20 -2.44 12.62 -11.61
C ASN A 20 -2.11 11.35 -10.79
N THR A 21 -1.06 11.35 -9.97
CA THR A 21 -0.91 10.32 -8.94
C THR A 21 -1.93 10.54 -7.81
N ARG A 22 -2.62 9.48 -7.37
CA ARG A 22 -3.54 9.55 -6.23
C ARG A 22 -2.75 9.44 -4.94
N ARG A 23 -2.92 10.42 -4.06
CA ARG A 23 -2.38 10.37 -2.70
C ARG A 23 -3.46 9.90 -1.74
N LEU A 24 -3.66 8.58 -1.65
CA LEU A 24 -4.52 7.99 -0.62
C LEU A 24 -3.86 8.03 0.76
N LEU A 25 -2.52 8.03 0.80
CA LEU A 25 -1.71 8.20 2.00
C LEU A 25 -1.43 9.69 2.21
N ARG A 26 -2.45 10.49 2.49
CA ARG A 26 -2.33 11.96 2.58
C ARG A 26 -1.56 12.45 3.82
N LEU A 27 -1.22 11.58 4.77
CA LEU A 27 -0.67 11.96 6.07
C LEU A 27 0.61 11.22 6.50
N SER A 28 1.24 10.43 5.63
CA SER A 28 2.55 9.83 5.97
C SER A 28 3.35 9.59 4.70
N ASP A 29 4.57 10.12 4.66
CA ASP A 29 5.60 9.54 3.80
C ASP A 29 5.68 8.03 4.07
N ILE A 30 6.09 7.25 3.07
CA ILE A 30 6.38 5.81 3.22
C ILE A 30 7.25 5.67 4.48
N PRO A 31 6.92 4.77 5.44
CA PRO A 31 7.72 4.63 6.63
C PRO A 31 9.17 4.40 6.22
N ASP A 32 10.05 5.35 6.59
CA ASP A 32 11.47 5.15 6.45
C ASP A 32 11.84 3.89 7.21
N SER A 33 12.75 3.10 6.63
CA SER A 33 13.28 1.91 7.32
C SER A 33 13.69 2.30 8.75
N PRO A 34 13.35 1.51 9.78
CA PRO A 34 13.78 1.75 11.16
C PRO A 34 15.29 1.96 11.33
N ALA A 35 16.08 1.61 10.30
CA ALA A 35 17.51 1.80 10.23
C ALA A 35 17.98 3.21 9.82
N ALA A 36 17.14 4.04 9.19
CA ALA A 36 17.57 5.31 8.57
C ALA A 36 17.42 6.55 9.47
N LEU A 37 16.49 6.52 10.42
CA LEU A 37 16.25 7.58 11.41
C LEU A 37 15.99 6.89 12.75
N GLY A 38 16.72 7.27 13.80
CA GLY A 38 16.43 6.77 15.15
C GLY A 38 14.96 6.98 15.53
N ALA A 39 14.46 6.23 16.52
CA ALA A 39 13.06 6.31 16.95
C ALA A 39 12.67 7.77 17.22
N ALA A 40 11.76 8.34 16.42
CA ALA A 40 11.25 9.70 16.62
C ALA A 40 9.82 9.63 17.17
N CYS A 41 9.40 10.68 17.87
CA CYS A 41 8.05 10.76 18.42
C CYS A 41 6.99 10.67 17.31
N GLU A 42 6.03 9.77 17.47
CA GLU A 42 4.99 9.50 16.44
C GLU A 42 3.77 10.44 16.50
N ALA A 43 3.74 11.37 17.45
CA ALA A 43 2.60 12.27 17.67
C ALA A 43 2.56 13.45 16.69
N VAL A 44 1.38 14.06 16.55
CA VAL A 44 1.12 15.28 15.79
C VAL A 44 0.81 16.43 16.76
N ASP A 45 1.45 17.56 16.50
CA ASP A 45 1.19 18.81 17.21
C ASP A 45 -0.20 19.38 16.87
N THR A 46 -0.66 20.33 17.68
CA THR A 46 -1.99 20.95 17.52
C THR A 46 -2.17 21.69 16.20
N ASP A 47 -1.08 22.06 15.53
CA ASP A 47 -1.04 22.69 14.21
C ASP A 47 -1.05 21.68 13.05
N GLY A 48 -1.13 20.37 13.36
CA GLY A 48 -1.16 19.30 12.37
C GLY A 48 0.21 18.86 11.88
N ARG A 49 1.31 19.33 12.47
CA ARG A 49 2.68 18.94 12.09
C ARG A 49 3.16 17.73 12.87
N ALA A 50 3.84 16.81 12.19
CA ALA A 50 4.46 15.66 12.84
C ALA A 50 5.59 16.10 13.79
N CYS A 51 5.62 15.51 14.99
CA CYS A 51 6.71 15.72 15.93
C CYS A 51 8.02 15.15 15.38
N ARG A 52 9.11 15.91 15.51
CA ARG A 52 10.46 15.50 15.03
C ARG A 52 11.46 15.27 16.17
N LEU A 53 10.97 15.19 17.41
CA LEU A 53 11.81 14.93 18.57
C LEU A 53 12.29 13.47 18.52
N ALA A 54 13.61 13.28 18.57
CA ALA A 54 14.22 11.96 18.71
C ALA A 54 13.95 11.40 20.11
N LEU A 55 13.56 10.13 20.17
CA LEU A 55 13.37 9.36 21.39
C LEU A 55 14.71 8.73 21.80
N PRO A 56 14.95 8.56 23.12
CA PRO A 56 16.11 7.83 23.61
C PRO A 56 16.16 6.39 23.08
N SER A 57 17.36 5.87 22.82
CA SER A 57 17.56 4.47 22.46
C SER A 57 16.97 3.55 23.53
N GLY A 58 15.94 2.76 23.17
CA GLY A 58 15.26 1.84 24.09
C GLY A 58 14.08 2.45 24.87
N ALA A 59 13.56 3.61 24.45
CA ALA A 59 12.30 4.13 24.99
C ALA A 59 11.17 3.11 24.81
N SER A 60 10.42 2.84 25.89
CA SER A 60 9.26 1.93 25.86
C SER A 60 8.01 2.57 25.25
N GLU A 61 7.96 3.90 25.18
CA GLU A 61 6.82 4.67 24.71
C GLU A 61 7.10 5.32 23.34
N PRO A 62 6.11 5.38 22.43
CA PRO A 62 6.27 5.95 21.08
C PRO A 62 6.24 7.49 21.06
N TRP A 63 6.10 8.14 22.21
CA TRP A 63 5.92 9.58 22.33
C TRP A 63 6.99 10.23 23.20
N CYS A 64 7.31 11.49 22.90
CA CYS A 64 8.15 12.29 23.79
C CYS A 64 7.40 12.65 25.07
N GLU A 65 8.11 13.00 26.14
CA GLU A 65 7.53 13.32 27.46
C GLU A 65 6.39 14.36 27.38
N ARG A 66 6.58 15.42 26.58
CA ARG A 66 5.54 16.45 26.34
C ARG A 66 4.25 15.84 25.79
N HIS A 67 4.36 15.02 24.75
CA HIS A 67 3.20 14.40 24.09
C HIS A 67 2.59 13.29 24.95
N HIS A 68 3.38 12.60 25.76
CA HIS A 68 2.86 11.64 26.73
C HIS A 68 1.99 12.30 27.80
N GLU A 69 2.46 13.39 28.40
CA GLU A 69 1.69 14.13 29.40
C GLU A 69 0.41 14.74 28.80
N GLU A 70 0.50 15.22 27.56
CA GLU A 70 -0.67 15.70 26.83
C GLU A 70 -1.69 14.60 26.52
N TRP A 71 -1.22 13.41 26.13
CA TRP A 71 -2.08 12.24 25.94
C TRP A 71 -2.77 11.83 27.24
N LYS A 72 -2.05 11.83 28.37
CA LYS A 72 -2.63 11.54 29.69
C LYS A 72 -3.72 12.54 30.07
N ASP A 73 -3.46 13.84 29.91
CA ASP A 73 -4.42 14.89 30.23
C ASP A 73 -5.69 14.80 29.36
N LEU A 74 -5.52 14.59 28.05
CA LEU A 74 -6.65 14.41 27.13
C LEU A 74 -7.48 13.17 27.48
N ASN A 75 -6.85 12.04 27.81
CA ASN A 75 -7.57 10.85 28.25
C ASN A 75 -8.29 11.05 29.58
N ALA A 76 -7.69 11.78 30.54
CA ALA A 76 -8.34 12.10 31.80
C ALA A 76 -9.58 12.99 31.60
N ARG A 77 -9.46 14.02 30.73
CA ARG A 77 -10.59 14.89 30.36
C ARG A 77 -11.70 14.13 29.63
N TRP A 78 -11.34 13.27 28.68
CA TRP A 78 -12.28 12.41 27.98
C TRP A 78 -13.00 11.47 28.96
N GLY A 79 -12.25 10.75 29.81
CA GLY A 79 -12.82 9.82 30.79
C GLY A 79 -13.73 10.51 31.82
N LYS A 80 -13.45 11.76 32.20
CA LYS A 80 -14.35 12.57 33.04
C LYS A 80 -15.63 12.92 32.27
N THR A 81 -15.51 13.48 31.07
CA THR A 81 -16.63 13.93 30.24
C THR A 81 -17.57 12.78 29.87
N GLN A 82 -17.01 11.63 29.49
CA GLN A 82 -17.77 10.43 29.17
C GLN A 82 -18.58 9.93 30.38
N ARG A 83 -17.96 9.83 31.57
CA ARG A 83 -18.67 9.44 32.80
C ARG A 83 -19.77 10.42 33.19
N GLU A 84 -19.54 11.72 32.99
CA GLU A 84 -20.59 12.73 33.19
C GLU A 84 -21.75 12.51 32.21
N ALA A 85 -21.48 12.26 30.94
CA ALA A 85 -22.50 12.00 29.93
C ALA A 85 -23.31 10.73 30.21
N GLU A 86 -22.64 9.65 30.64
CA GLU A 86 -23.27 8.36 30.99
C GLU A 86 -24.21 8.48 32.19
N ARG A 87 -23.87 9.30 33.18
CA ARG A 87 -24.70 9.53 34.38
C ARG A 87 -26.00 10.30 34.11
N ILE A 88 -26.09 11.03 32.99
CA ILE A 88 -27.30 11.79 32.65
C ILE A 88 -28.41 10.83 32.20
N VAL A 89 -29.48 10.75 32.98
CA VAL A 89 -30.71 10.03 32.65
C VAL A 89 -31.66 10.99 31.94
N VAL A 90 -32.00 10.69 30.68
CA VAL A 90 -32.86 11.56 29.87
C VAL A 90 -34.33 11.31 30.21
N LEU A 91 -34.98 12.31 30.81
CA LEU A 91 -36.39 12.29 31.19
C LEU A 91 -37.19 13.44 30.55
N SER A 92 -36.51 14.37 29.88
CA SER A 92 -37.10 15.52 29.21
C SER A 92 -36.16 16.05 28.12
N LEU A 93 -36.72 16.85 27.22
CA LEU A 93 -36.00 17.54 26.15
C LEU A 93 -34.75 18.30 26.63
N ASP A 94 -34.83 19.04 27.72
CA ASP A 94 -33.69 19.86 28.21
C ASP A 94 -32.54 18.98 28.72
N VAL A 95 -32.87 17.87 29.39
CA VAL A 95 -31.87 16.91 29.85
C VAL A 95 -31.26 16.14 28.66
N ALA A 96 -32.06 15.89 27.61
CA ALA A 96 -31.55 15.32 26.35
C ALA A 96 -30.51 16.22 25.69
N LYS A 97 -30.80 17.53 25.60
CA LYS A 97 -29.84 18.54 25.09
C LYS A 97 -28.56 18.56 25.91
N GLN A 98 -28.66 18.53 27.24
CA GLN A 98 -27.49 18.46 28.13
C GLN A 98 -26.66 17.20 27.87
N LYS A 99 -27.30 16.03 27.73
CA LYS A 99 -26.60 14.77 27.40
C LYS A 99 -25.91 14.87 26.05
N VAL A 100 -26.59 15.36 25.02
CA VAL A 100 -26.01 15.52 23.67
C VAL A 100 -24.80 16.46 23.69
N LEU A 101 -24.84 17.58 24.41
CA LEU A 101 -23.68 18.48 24.53
C LEU A 101 -22.46 17.76 25.12
N LYS A 102 -22.67 16.95 26.16
CA LYS A 102 -21.59 16.16 26.78
C LYS A 102 -21.09 15.03 25.89
N LEU A 103 -21.98 14.37 25.16
CA LEU A 103 -21.62 13.35 24.17
C LEU A 103 -20.79 13.94 23.03
N ARG A 104 -21.18 15.10 22.48
CA ARG A 104 -20.39 15.83 21.47
C ARG A 104 -19.00 16.15 21.99
N GLN A 105 -18.90 16.71 23.21
CA GLN A 105 -17.60 16.99 23.83
C GLN A 105 -16.75 15.72 24.02
N SER A 106 -17.36 14.60 24.39
CA SER A 106 -16.67 13.31 24.52
C SER A 106 -16.13 12.81 23.17
N VAL A 107 -16.94 12.88 22.12
CA VAL A 107 -16.55 12.54 20.74
C VAL A 107 -15.40 13.41 20.27
N ASP A 108 -15.46 14.73 20.48
CA ASP A 108 -14.43 15.67 20.05
C ASP A 108 -13.09 15.39 20.74
N LEU A 109 -13.10 15.16 22.05
CA LEU A 109 -11.90 14.80 22.80
C LEU A 109 -11.29 13.48 22.31
N ARG A 110 -12.14 12.47 22.04
CA ARG A 110 -11.67 11.17 21.57
C ARG A 110 -11.11 11.24 20.14
N ARG A 111 -11.72 12.03 19.26
CA ARG A 111 -11.18 12.35 17.92
C ARG A 111 -9.84 13.07 18.03
N GLN A 112 -9.72 14.06 18.92
CA GLN A 112 -8.45 14.75 19.16
C GLN A 112 -7.35 13.79 19.62
N ILE A 113 -7.67 12.82 20.49
CA ILE A 113 -6.71 11.78 20.89
C ILE A 113 -6.31 10.93 19.67
N ARG A 114 -7.28 10.47 18.88
CA ARG A 114 -7.04 9.68 17.66
C ARG A 114 -6.12 10.42 16.68
N ASP A 115 -6.51 11.61 16.28
CA ASP A 115 -5.85 12.37 15.20
C ASP A 115 -4.43 12.78 15.58
N ARG A 116 -4.17 12.99 16.88
CA ARG A 116 -2.87 13.45 17.37
C ARG A 116 -1.90 12.34 17.74
N PHE A 117 -2.39 11.26 18.33
CA PHE A 117 -1.53 10.20 18.86
C PHE A 117 -1.55 8.93 18.02
N TYR A 118 -2.50 8.81 17.10
CA TYR A 118 -2.63 7.69 16.18
C TYR A 118 -2.79 8.16 14.71
N PRO A 119 -2.01 9.15 14.23
CA PRO A 119 -2.17 9.75 12.90
C PRO A 119 -1.91 8.76 11.75
N ARG A 120 -1.19 7.66 12.04
CA ARG A 120 -0.85 6.60 11.09
C ARG A 120 -1.87 5.46 11.06
N GLY A 121 -3.02 5.64 11.71
CA GLY A 121 -3.92 4.55 11.99
C GLY A 121 -3.22 3.52 12.89
N GLY A 122 -2.94 3.90 14.13
CA GLY A 122 -2.56 2.93 15.15
C GLY A 122 -3.67 1.89 15.37
N ASP A 123 -3.59 1.09 16.44
CA ASP A 123 -4.73 0.26 16.81
C ASP A 123 -5.88 1.15 17.31
N ILE A 124 -6.73 1.60 16.39
CA ILE A 124 -7.93 2.40 16.66
C ILE A 124 -9.17 1.50 16.82
N GLN A 125 -9.01 0.18 16.93
CA GLN A 125 -10.13 -0.73 17.13
C GLN A 125 -10.89 -0.40 18.42
N ASP A 126 -10.20 0.04 19.46
CA ASP A 126 -10.84 0.52 20.69
C ASP A 126 -11.70 1.77 20.47
N TYR A 127 -11.31 2.65 19.55
CA TYR A 127 -12.12 3.81 19.18
C TYR A 127 -13.38 3.39 18.43
N ILE A 128 -13.26 2.50 17.43
CA ILE A 128 -14.38 1.99 16.65
C ILE A 128 -15.37 1.25 17.56
N LYS A 129 -14.88 0.37 18.44
CA LYS A 129 -15.69 -0.36 19.43
C LYS A 129 -16.40 0.61 20.40
N TRP A 130 -15.69 1.62 20.88
CA TRP A 130 -16.30 2.65 21.73
C TRP A 130 -17.41 3.41 21.00
N LEU A 131 -17.18 3.79 19.74
CA LEU A 131 -18.18 4.47 18.92
C LEU A 131 -19.40 3.57 18.70
N ALA A 132 -19.20 2.30 18.34
CA ALA A 132 -20.28 1.32 18.19
C ALA A 132 -21.10 1.16 19.48
N LYS A 133 -20.44 1.15 20.66
CA LYS A 133 -21.12 1.14 21.95
C LYS A 133 -21.94 2.41 22.17
N LEU A 134 -21.34 3.59 21.94
CA LEU A 134 -22.04 4.87 22.07
C LEU A 134 -23.31 4.91 21.19
N GLU A 135 -23.22 4.41 19.97
CA GLU A 135 -24.35 4.32 19.06
C GLU A 135 -25.44 3.38 19.56
N ALA A 136 -25.06 2.19 20.03
CA ALA A 136 -26.00 1.24 20.61
C ALA A 136 -26.70 1.83 21.85
N ASP A 137 -25.97 2.54 22.71
CA ASP A 137 -26.50 3.17 23.91
C ASP A 137 -27.50 4.29 23.56
N VAL A 138 -27.16 5.15 22.60
CA VAL A 138 -28.04 6.25 22.15
C VAL A 138 -29.28 5.72 21.42
N ARG A 139 -29.12 4.65 20.63
CA ARG A 139 -30.22 3.96 19.95
C ARG A 139 -31.17 3.30 20.94
N GLY A 140 -30.63 2.53 21.90
CA GLY A 140 -31.41 1.91 22.96
C GLY A 140 -32.15 2.92 23.82
N LEU A 141 -31.55 4.08 24.07
CA LEU A 141 -32.23 5.20 24.74
C LEU A 141 -33.43 5.69 23.94
N ALA A 142 -33.26 6.00 22.64
CA ALA A 142 -34.37 6.46 21.80
C ALA A 142 -35.48 5.41 21.67
N ASP A 143 -35.14 4.14 21.53
CA ASP A 143 -36.11 3.03 21.47
C ASP A 143 -36.90 2.91 22.79
N SER A 144 -36.22 3.07 23.93
CA SER A 144 -36.86 3.03 25.25
C SER A 144 -37.83 4.19 25.45
N LEU A 145 -37.46 5.41 25.02
CA LEU A 145 -38.31 6.60 25.12
C LEU A 145 -39.54 6.47 24.23
N LEU A 146 -39.35 5.99 22.99
CA LEU A 146 -40.42 5.71 22.06
C LEU A 146 -41.43 4.72 22.66
N MET A 147 -40.94 3.60 23.21
CA MET A 147 -41.80 2.58 23.83
C MET A 147 -42.54 3.11 25.07
N GLN A 148 -41.87 3.91 25.92
CA GLN A 148 -42.51 4.53 27.09
C GLN A 148 -43.64 5.48 26.67
N ASN A 149 -43.43 6.28 25.63
CA ASN A 149 -44.45 7.22 25.15
C ASN A 149 -45.63 6.50 24.46
N LEU A 150 -45.37 5.43 23.70
CA LEU A 150 -46.42 4.59 23.13
C LEU A 150 -47.26 3.90 24.21
N GLN A 151 -46.64 3.48 25.31
CA GLN A 151 -47.33 2.86 26.45
C GLN A 151 -48.14 3.85 27.30
N ARG A 152 -47.79 5.14 27.29
CA ARG A 152 -48.53 6.18 28.04
C ARG A 152 -49.92 6.47 27.48
N GLY A 153 -50.22 6.06 26.24
CA GLY A 153 -51.48 6.40 25.56
C GLY A 153 -51.60 7.92 25.32
N PRO A 154 -52.61 8.39 24.56
CA PRO A 154 -52.85 9.82 24.45
C PRO A 154 -53.14 10.38 25.85
N THR A 155 -52.32 11.34 26.30
CA THR A 155 -52.60 12.14 27.49
C THR A 155 -54.02 12.67 27.40
N PRO A 156 -54.89 12.46 28.40
CA PRO A 156 -56.20 13.08 28.41
C PRO A 156 -55.97 14.59 28.52
N GLU A 157 -56.23 15.31 27.43
CA GLU A 157 -56.28 16.76 27.46
C GLU A 157 -57.46 17.18 28.34
N THR A 158 -57.14 17.84 29.46
CA THR A 158 -58.02 18.57 30.40
C THR A 158 -59.02 17.77 31.26
N PRO A 159 -59.00 17.96 32.61
CA PRO A 159 -60.07 17.50 33.48
C PRO A 159 -61.24 18.49 33.41
N GLY A 160 -62.30 18.11 32.70
CA GLY A 160 -63.60 18.77 32.82
C GLY A 160 -64.26 19.02 31.48
N VAL A 161 -65.11 18.08 31.04
CA VAL A 161 -66.53 18.27 30.70
C VAL A 161 -67.10 16.86 30.51
N HIS A 162 -67.89 16.40 31.47
CA HIS A 162 -68.84 15.32 31.23
C HIS A 162 -69.99 15.88 30.41
N THR A 163 -70.22 15.37 29.19
CA THR A 163 -71.55 15.12 28.60
C THR A 163 -71.41 14.65 27.15
N GLY A 164 -72.05 13.53 26.82
CA GLY A 164 -72.41 13.18 25.44
C GLY A 164 -71.76 11.93 24.84
N THR A 165 -72.31 10.76 25.18
CA THR A 165 -72.54 9.53 24.36
C THR A 165 -71.52 9.01 23.32
N PRO A 166 -71.35 7.68 23.22
CA PRO A 166 -70.27 7.03 22.47
C PRO A 166 -70.58 7.00 20.97
N HIS A 167 -69.69 7.57 20.15
CA HIS A 167 -69.65 7.28 18.72
C HIS A 167 -68.54 6.27 18.41
N PRO A 168 -68.87 5.08 17.90
CA PRO A 168 -67.90 4.06 17.52
C PRO A 168 -67.49 4.27 16.06
N ASP A 169 -66.82 5.37 15.74
CA ASP A 169 -66.26 5.60 14.40
C ASP A 169 -64.87 6.23 14.48
N ARG A 170 -63.93 5.46 15.03
CA ARG A 170 -62.49 5.58 14.75
C ARG A 170 -61.86 4.19 14.68
N VAL A 171 -62.45 3.32 13.88
CA VAL A 171 -61.80 2.10 13.41
C VAL A 171 -60.98 2.45 12.16
N SER A 172 -59.89 3.20 12.32
CA SER A 172 -58.87 3.45 11.27
C SER A 172 -57.64 4.26 11.71
N LEU A 173 -57.22 4.15 12.98
CA LEU A 173 -55.92 4.65 13.46
C LEU A 173 -55.13 3.56 14.23
N GLY A 174 -55.50 2.31 13.98
CA GLY A 174 -54.91 1.12 14.60
C GLY A 174 -54.03 0.33 13.65
N GLU A 175 -53.34 0.97 12.70
CA GLU A 175 -52.02 0.44 12.37
C GLU A 175 -51.13 0.90 13.52
N THR A 176 -51.03 0.08 14.57
CA THR A 176 -49.84 0.07 15.41
C THR A 176 -48.67 0.05 14.44
N ILE A 177 -48.00 1.19 14.25
CA ILE A 177 -46.73 1.25 13.54
C ILE A 177 -45.83 0.36 14.38
N THR A 178 -45.69 -0.89 13.99
CA THR A 178 -44.61 -1.76 14.42
C THR A 178 -43.38 -1.09 13.85
N ILE A 179 -42.81 -0.16 14.62
CA ILE A 179 -41.53 0.45 14.34
C ILE A 179 -40.51 -0.70 14.50
N LEU A 180 -40.37 -1.50 13.44
CA LEU A 180 -39.44 -2.63 13.34
C LEU A 180 -37.98 -2.13 13.29
N ARG A 181 -37.77 -0.82 13.17
CA ARG A 181 -36.47 -0.17 13.04
C ARG A 181 -36.40 1.06 13.92
N SER A 182 -35.36 1.18 14.74
CA SER A 182 -35.14 2.33 15.61
C SER A 182 -35.32 3.67 14.88
N PRO A 183 -35.94 4.70 15.50
CA PRO A 183 -36.05 6.04 14.90
C PRO A 183 -34.68 6.67 14.57
N LEU A 184 -33.61 6.22 15.22
CA LEU A 184 -32.27 6.69 14.96
C LEU A 184 -31.60 6.02 13.75
N ASP A 185 -32.19 5.00 13.12
CA ASP A 185 -31.64 4.38 11.91
C ASP A 185 -31.34 5.47 10.84
N PRO A 186 -30.09 5.62 10.35
CA PRO A 186 -29.71 6.66 9.40
C PRO A 186 -30.56 6.68 8.13
N ARG A 187 -31.10 5.51 7.76
CA ARG A 187 -31.95 5.32 6.57
C ARG A 187 -33.36 5.90 6.73
N ILE A 188 -33.77 6.23 7.96
CA ILE A 188 -35.04 6.90 8.24
C ILE A 188 -34.81 8.41 8.20
N PRO A 189 -35.42 9.13 7.24
CA PRO A 189 -35.33 10.59 7.16
C PRO A 189 -35.87 11.24 8.43
N ILE A 190 -35.27 12.35 8.84
CA ILE A 190 -35.72 13.08 10.02
C ILE A 190 -37.16 13.61 9.87
N ASP A 191 -37.55 13.95 8.64
CA ASP A 191 -38.92 14.41 8.35
C ASP A 191 -39.97 13.33 8.59
N SER A 192 -39.59 12.04 8.47
CA SER A 192 -40.48 10.91 8.79
C SER A 192 -40.71 10.75 10.29
N LEU A 193 -39.95 11.44 11.13
CA LEU A 193 -40.08 11.46 12.58
C LEU A 193 -40.97 12.62 13.07
N GLN A 194 -41.40 13.51 12.17
CA GLN A 194 -42.31 14.60 12.50
C GLN A 194 -43.67 14.03 12.91
N GLY A 195 -44.18 14.43 14.08
CA GLY A 195 -45.45 13.94 14.61
C GLY A 195 -45.37 12.63 15.41
N MET A 196 -44.17 12.12 15.69
CA MET A 196 -44.03 11.05 16.70
C MET A 196 -44.53 11.52 18.07
N PRO A 197 -45.12 10.62 18.89
CA PRO A 197 -45.56 10.92 20.25
C PRO A 197 -44.33 11.08 21.16
N ASP A 198 -43.63 12.20 21.04
CA ASP A 198 -42.41 12.52 21.77
C ASP A 198 -42.34 14.04 22.02
N ASP A 199 -41.70 14.45 23.11
CA ASP A 199 -41.54 15.86 23.48
C ASP A 199 -40.42 16.58 22.67
N GLY A 200 -39.92 15.93 21.61
CA GLY A 200 -38.80 16.37 20.78
C GLY A 200 -37.46 15.78 21.21
N THR A 201 -37.40 15.00 22.29
CA THR A 201 -36.18 14.31 22.76
C THR A 201 -35.57 13.41 21.69
N ILE A 202 -36.36 12.58 21.01
CA ILE A 202 -35.89 11.66 19.97
C ILE A 202 -35.32 12.45 18.78
N LEU A 203 -35.92 13.60 18.44
CA LEU A 203 -35.40 14.48 17.38
C LEU A 203 -34.02 15.05 17.75
N VAL A 204 -33.82 15.45 19.01
CA VAL A 204 -32.50 15.92 19.48
C VAL A 204 -31.44 14.82 19.40
N LEU A 205 -31.79 13.58 19.78
CA LEU A 205 -30.90 12.42 19.64
C LEU A 205 -30.61 12.09 18.17
N LYS A 206 -31.62 12.22 17.29
CA LYS A 206 -31.49 12.03 15.85
C LYS A 206 -30.53 13.03 15.22
N HIS A 207 -30.66 14.32 15.55
CA HIS A 207 -29.75 15.35 15.07
C HIS A 207 -28.30 15.06 15.48
N PHE A 208 -28.07 14.73 16.75
CA PHE A 208 -26.74 14.35 17.22
C PHE A 208 -26.15 13.19 16.40
N TYR A 209 -26.95 12.14 16.17
CA TYR A 209 -26.48 10.96 15.45
C TYR A 209 -26.25 11.24 13.96
N GLN A 210 -27.10 12.05 13.32
CA GLN A 210 -26.91 12.51 11.95
C GLN A 210 -25.64 13.35 11.80
N ASP A 211 -25.37 14.27 12.74
CA ASP A 211 -24.14 15.07 12.73
C ASP A 211 -22.91 14.16 12.85
N LEU A 212 -22.97 13.16 13.73
CA LEU A 212 -21.90 12.18 13.91
C LEU A 212 -21.60 11.41 12.61
N CYS A 213 -22.64 10.92 11.92
CA CYS A 213 -22.49 10.23 10.64
C CYS A 213 -21.97 11.17 9.54
N ALA A 214 -22.52 12.39 9.44
CA ALA A 214 -22.13 13.37 8.44
C ALA A 214 -20.67 13.81 8.60
N ASP A 215 -20.18 13.94 9.82
CA ASP A 215 -18.76 14.18 10.11
C ASP A 215 -17.88 13.03 9.61
N SER A 216 -18.26 11.77 9.87
CA SER A 216 -17.50 10.59 9.42
C SER A 216 -17.50 10.46 7.90
N VAL A 217 -18.61 10.75 7.20
CA VAL A 217 -18.65 10.82 5.73
C VAL A 217 -17.73 11.92 5.21
N ARG A 218 -17.78 13.13 5.80
CA ARG A 218 -16.89 14.24 5.42
C ARG A 218 -15.41 13.87 5.61
N ARG A 219 -15.07 13.13 6.67
CA ARG A 219 -13.72 12.61 6.88
C ARG A 219 -13.34 11.56 5.83
N LEU A 220 -14.22 10.61 5.53
CA LEU A 220 -13.94 9.62 4.48
C LEU A 220 -13.65 10.30 3.14
N TYR A 221 -14.42 11.33 2.78
CA TYR A 221 -14.17 12.12 1.56
C TYR A 221 -12.92 13.00 1.63
N SER A 222 -12.44 13.37 2.82
CA SER A 222 -11.15 14.07 2.93
C SER A 222 -9.95 13.14 2.72
N ILE A 223 -10.10 11.86 3.11
CA ILE A 223 -9.13 10.78 2.88
C ILE A 223 -9.18 10.35 1.41
N VAL A 224 -10.38 10.06 0.88
CA VAL A 224 -10.61 9.53 -0.48
C VAL A 224 -11.73 10.32 -1.18
N PRO A 225 -11.40 11.46 -1.82
CA PRO A 225 -12.38 12.31 -2.49
C PRO A 225 -13.13 11.61 -3.64
N ASP A 226 -12.53 10.59 -4.26
CA ASP A 226 -13.12 9.86 -5.39
C ASP A 226 -14.38 9.07 -5.06
N LEU A 227 -14.63 8.83 -3.77
CA LEU A 227 -15.86 8.17 -3.32
C LEU A 227 -17.07 9.10 -3.34
N ASP A 228 -16.87 10.41 -3.43
CA ASP A 228 -17.96 11.37 -3.54
C ASP A 228 -18.55 11.30 -4.97
N ASP A 229 -19.68 10.61 -5.07
CA ASP A 229 -20.53 10.57 -6.27
C ASP A 229 -21.88 11.24 -6.01
N SER A 230 -21.94 12.16 -5.04
CA SER A 230 -23.15 12.92 -4.72
C SER A 230 -23.64 13.74 -5.94
N PRO A 231 -24.97 13.87 -6.12
CA PRO A 231 -25.52 14.67 -7.20
C PRO A 231 -25.12 16.15 -7.00
N LYS A 232 -24.50 16.74 -8.04
CA LYS A 232 -24.07 18.15 -8.03
C LYS A 232 -25.25 19.06 -7.66
N GLN A 233 -25.17 19.73 -6.51
CA GLN A 233 -26.12 20.79 -6.18
C GLN A 233 -25.92 21.96 -7.15
N SER A 234 -26.97 22.34 -7.85
CA SER A 234 -26.98 23.39 -8.87
C SER A 234 -26.77 24.82 -8.33
N LYS A 235 -26.39 25.00 -7.05
CA LYS A 235 -26.39 26.29 -6.36
C LYS A 235 -25.13 26.65 -5.56
N SER A 236 -24.02 25.94 -5.71
CA SER A 236 -22.76 26.33 -5.05
C SER A 236 -21.90 27.19 -5.98
N PRO A 237 -21.71 28.50 -5.70
CA PRO A 237 -20.70 29.27 -6.39
C PRO A 237 -19.32 28.82 -5.88
N GLU A 238 -18.41 28.53 -6.82
CA GLU A 238 -17.00 28.22 -6.56
C GLU A 238 -16.68 26.83 -5.97
N GLN A 239 -16.87 25.77 -6.75
CA GLN A 239 -15.91 24.66 -6.76
C GLN A 239 -15.12 24.69 -8.07
N LYS A 240 -14.06 25.50 -8.08
CA LYS A 240 -13.03 25.49 -9.11
C LYS A 240 -12.15 24.25 -8.93
N GLU A 241 -12.65 23.13 -9.44
CA GLU A 241 -11.92 21.97 -9.97
C GLU A 241 -12.96 20.87 -10.11
N GLN A 242 -13.61 20.78 -11.28
CA GLN A 242 -14.35 19.58 -11.61
C GLN A 242 -13.33 18.44 -11.67
N ILE A 243 -13.33 17.57 -10.66
CA ILE A 243 -12.69 16.26 -10.77
C ILE A 243 -13.47 15.53 -11.86
N ILE A 244 -12.99 15.62 -13.10
CA ILE A 244 -13.53 14.82 -14.20
C ILE A 244 -13.15 13.38 -13.85
N PRO A 245 -14.13 12.46 -13.66
CA PRO A 245 -13.84 11.09 -13.31
C PRO A 245 -12.93 10.48 -14.38
N ASP A 246 -11.78 9.98 -13.96
CA ASP A 246 -10.84 9.26 -14.78
C ASP A 246 -10.82 7.77 -14.40
N ASN A 247 -10.07 6.97 -15.15
CA ASN A 247 -9.95 5.55 -14.85
C ASN A 247 -9.47 5.30 -13.40
N GLY A 248 -8.72 6.22 -12.80
CA GLY A 248 -8.30 6.15 -11.40
C GLY A 248 -9.47 6.28 -10.42
N THR A 249 -10.40 7.20 -10.66
CA THR A 249 -11.66 7.33 -9.89
C THR A 249 -12.47 6.05 -9.98
N ASP A 250 -12.61 5.46 -11.16
CA ASP A 250 -13.37 4.22 -11.33
C ASP A 250 -12.73 3.04 -10.59
N ILE A 251 -11.39 2.97 -10.56
CA ILE A 251 -10.66 1.95 -9.77
C ILE A 251 -10.91 2.14 -8.28
N ILE A 252 -10.84 3.36 -7.75
CA ILE A 252 -11.07 3.60 -6.31
C ILE A 252 -12.50 3.23 -5.92
N ARG A 253 -13.49 3.60 -6.73
CA ARG A 253 -14.88 3.24 -6.48
C ARG A 253 -15.13 1.75 -6.60
N ALA A 254 -14.49 1.07 -7.56
CA ALA A 254 -14.54 -0.40 -7.66
C ALA A 254 -13.85 -1.07 -6.46
N TRP A 255 -12.72 -0.54 -6.02
CA TRP A 255 -11.98 -1.01 -4.85
C TRP A 255 -12.84 -0.96 -3.58
N PHE A 256 -13.53 0.16 -3.34
CA PHE A 256 -14.49 0.27 -2.24
C PHE A 256 -15.63 -0.75 -2.34
N ARG A 257 -16.23 -0.92 -3.52
CA ARG A 257 -17.29 -1.91 -3.74
C ARG A 257 -16.83 -3.34 -3.46
N ILE A 258 -15.61 -3.70 -3.87
CA ILE A 258 -15.04 -5.03 -3.62
C ILE A 258 -14.81 -5.24 -2.13
N MET A 259 -14.30 -4.25 -1.41
CA MET A 259 -14.18 -4.33 0.05
C MET A 259 -15.55 -4.54 0.71
N VAL A 260 -16.57 -3.74 0.33
CA VAL A 260 -17.93 -3.89 0.87
C VAL A 260 -18.47 -5.29 0.58
N LEU A 261 -18.26 -5.83 -0.62
CA LEU A 261 -18.71 -7.19 -0.97
C LEU A 261 -18.12 -8.27 -0.06
N ASN A 262 -16.84 -8.17 0.27
CA ASN A 262 -16.11 -9.26 0.94
C ASN A 262 -16.10 -9.13 2.47
N ASP A 263 -16.08 -7.91 3.01
CA ASP A 263 -15.88 -7.66 4.44
C ASP A 263 -17.15 -7.27 5.19
N SER A 264 -18.26 -7.03 4.48
CA SER A 264 -19.50 -6.57 5.12
C SER A 264 -20.43 -7.69 5.55
N GLU A 265 -21.15 -7.47 6.65
CA GLU A 265 -22.24 -8.33 7.09
C GLU A 265 -23.44 -8.30 6.13
N ALA A 266 -24.31 -9.31 6.24
CA ALA A 266 -25.47 -9.49 5.35
C ALA A 266 -26.41 -8.26 5.31
N SER A 267 -26.63 -7.60 6.45
CA SER A 267 -27.49 -6.41 6.54
C SER A 267 -26.90 -5.21 5.79
N THR A 268 -25.58 -5.04 5.85
CA THR A 268 -24.83 -4.04 5.09
C THR A 268 -24.86 -4.35 3.60
N LEU A 269 -24.71 -5.62 3.21
CA LEU A 269 -24.82 -6.03 1.80
C LEU A 269 -26.23 -5.82 1.23
N GLU A 270 -27.27 -6.09 2.02
CA GLU A 270 -28.65 -5.78 1.65
C GLU A 270 -28.85 -4.27 1.41
N HIS A 271 -28.25 -3.43 2.25
CA HIS A 271 -28.27 -1.98 2.06
C HIS A 271 -27.47 -1.55 0.82
N ALA A 272 -26.27 -2.12 0.63
CA ALA A 272 -25.39 -1.84 -0.51
C ALA A 272 -26.02 -2.21 -1.86
N THR A 273 -26.74 -3.33 -1.93
CA THR A 273 -27.44 -3.77 -3.15
C THR A 273 -28.63 -2.89 -3.51
N ARG A 274 -29.27 -2.25 -2.51
CA ARG A 274 -30.39 -1.32 -2.73
C ARG A 274 -29.95 0.13 -2.99
N SER A 275 -28.70 0.46 -2.68
CA SER A 275 -28.16 1.81 -2.82
C SER A 275 -27.82 2.13 -4.27
N LYS A 276 -28.22 3.31 -4.74
CA LYS A 276 -28.06 3.73 -6.15
C LYS A 276 -26.65 4.23 -6.47
N CYS A 277 -25.91 4.67 -5.47
CA CYS A 277 -24.54 5.15 -5.59
C CYS A 277 -23.79 5.00 -4.26
N ILE A 278 -22.50 5.34 -4.22
CA ILE A 278 -21.67 5.24 -3.01
C ILE A 278 -22.14 6.23 -1.95
N ASN A 279 -22.44 7.48 -2.33
CA ASN A 279 -22.93 8.50 -1.40
C ASN A 279 -24.26 8.07 -0.75
N ASP A 280 -25.22 7.58 -1.53
CA ASP A 280 -26.50 7.09 -1.00
C ASP A 280 -26.31 5.96 0.03
N PHE A 281 -25.34 5.07 -0.22
CA PHE A 281 -24.99 4.00 0.71
C PHE A 281 -24.41 4.55 2.01
N LEU A 282 -23.38 5.41 1.90
CA LEU A 282 -22.68 6.00 3.04
C LEU A 282 -23.62 6.83 3.93
N MET A 283 -24.57 7.56 3.35
CA MET A 283 -25.57 8.32 4.10
C MET A 283 -26.54 7.43 4.88
N GLY A 284 -26.66 6.15 4.52
CA GLY A 284 -27.43 5.15 5.25
C GLY A 284 -26.62 4.29 6.22
N CYS A 285 -25.30 4.49 6.32
CA CYS A 285 -24.40 3.75 7.19
C CYS A 285 -24.38 4.31 8.63
N GLN A 286 -23.99 3.45 9.56
CA GLN A 286 -23.74 3.80 10.96
C GLN A 286 -22.36 4.47 11.12
N ALA A 287 -22.14 5.28 12.16
CA ALA A 287 -20.90 6.05 12.27
C ALA A 287 -19.68 5.15 12.56
N SER A 288 -19.84 4.04 13.29
CA SER A 288 -18.82 3.02 13.54
C SER A 288 -18.37 2.35 12.24
N GLN A 289 -19.33 1.99 11.39
CA GLN A 289 -19.08 1.42 10.07
C GLN A 289 -18.38 2.44 9.15
N LEU A 290 -18.77 3.71 9.19
CA LEU A 290 -18.08 4.78 8.44
C LEU A 290 -16.63 4.96 8.92
N GLU A 291 -16.37 4.80 10.21
CA GLU A 291 -15.03 4.83 10.78
C GLU A 291 -14.18 3.61 10.39
N GLU A 292 -14.78 2.41 10.25
CA GLU A 292 -14.10 1.25 9.66
C GLU A 292 -13.66 1.51 8.21
N TYR A 293 -14.50 2.20 7.43
CA TYR A 293 -14.15 2.59 6.07
C TYR A 293 -13.05 3.66 6.02
N CYS A 294 -13.03 4.59 6.98
CA CYS A 294 -11.90 5.50 7.14
C CYS A 294 -10.61 4.73 7.48
N ASP A 295 -10.66 3.81 8.44
CA ASP A 295 -9.53 2.98 8.85
C ASP A 295 -8.97 2.17 7.67
N TYR A 296 -9.85 1.59 6.87
CA TYR A 296 -9.50 0.84 5.67
C TYR A 296 -8.61 1.64 4.72
N PHE A 297 -9.00 2.88 4.38
CA PHE A 297 -8.26 3.71 3.44
C PHE A 297 -7.02 4.39 4.05
N GLU A 298 -7.04 4.72 5.35
CA GLU A 298 -5.84 5.19 6.06
C GLU A 298 -4.77 4.09 6.10
N LYS A 299 -5.18 2.82 6.12
CA LYS A 299 -4.32 1.63 6.10
C LYS A 299 -4.34 0.90 4.77
N ALA A 300 -4.57 1.62 3.68
CA ALA A 300 -4.65 1.10 2.32
C ALA A 300 -3.42 0.28 1.87
N TRP A 301 -2.27 0.45 2.55
CA TRP A 301 -1.04 -0.31 2.33
C TRP A 301 -1.06 -1.72 2.96
N ARG A 302 -2.07 -2.08 3.76
CA ARG A 302 -2.16 -3.43 4.34
C ARG A 302 -2.43 -4.48 3.24
N PRO A 303 -1.86 -5.70 3.34
CA PRO A 303 -2.04 -6.76 2.36
C PRO A 303 -3.49 -7.00 1.93
N HIS A 304 -4.41 -7.02 2.90
CA HIS A 304 -5.84 -7.21 2.68
C HIS A 304 -6.46 -6.11 1.78
N ALA A 305 -6.15 -4.83 2.07
CA ALA A 305 -6.65 -3.73 1.27
C ALA A 305 -6.07 -3.75 -0.15
N VAL A 306 -4.77 -4.02 -0.25
CA VAL A 306 -4.03 -4.10 -1.52
C VAL A 306 -4.54 -5.25 -2.41
N GLN A 307 -4.97 -6.37 -1.83
CA GLN A 307 -5.57 -7.48 -2.57
C GLN A 307 -6.85 -7.04 -3.30
N TYR A 308 -7.68 -6.19 -2.71
CA TYR A 308 -8.88 -5.66 -3.38
C TYR A 308 -8.57 -4.60 -4.44
N LEU A 309 -7.53 -3.78 -4.21
CA LEU A 309 -7.05 -2.84 -5.24
C LEU A 309 -6.60 -3.59 -6.49
N ARG A 310 -5.84 -4.68 -6.31
CA ARG A 310 -5.41 -5.57 -7.38
C ARG A 310 -6.61 -6.09 -8.19
N VAL A 311 -7.66 -6.58 -7.53
CA VAL A 311 -8.88 -7.07 -8.20
C VAL A 311 -9.56 -5.94 -8.99
N ALA A 312 -9.67 -4.75 -8.41
CA ALA A 312 -10.27 -3.57 -9.07
C ALA A 312 -9.52 -3.19 -10.37
N ILE A 313 -8.19 -3.22 -10.33
CA ILE A 313 -7.33 -2.93 -11.48
C ILE A 313 -7.46 -4.02 -12.55
N CYS A 314 -7.37 -5.29 -12.16
CA CYS A 314 -7.53 -6.41 -13.08
C CYS A 314 -8.88 -6.32 -13.82
N ALA A 315 -9.97 -6.10 -13.08
CA ALA A 315 -11.31 -5.98 -13.63
C ALA A 315 -11.41 -4.89 -14.71
N GLN A 316 -10.73 -3.76 -14.53
CA GLN A 316 -10.72 -2.65 -15.49
C GLN A 316 -9.98 -2.96 -16.79
N THR A 317 -8.95 -3.79 -16.74
CA THR A 317 -8.15 -4.15 -17.93
C THR A 317 -8.70 -5.35 -18.72
N LEU A 318 -9.62 -6.09 -18.11
CA LEU A 318 -10.25 -7.26 -18.70
C LEU A 318 -11.37 -6.82 -19.63
N ALA A 319 -10.98 -6.21 -20.75
CA ALA A 319 -11.87 -5.94 -21.87
C ALA A 319 -12.30 -7.28 -22.50
N GLY A 320 -13.35 -7.91 -21.96
CA GLY A 320 -14.12 -8.96 -22.65
C GLY A 320 -13.93 -10.42 -22.22
N GLY A 321 -13.52 -10.72 -20.99
CA GLY A 321 -13.59 -12.08 -20.44
C GLY A 321 -14.94 -12.39 -19.76
N ASP A 322 -15.37 -13.66 -19.74
CA ASP A 322 -16.56 -14.19 -19.03
C ASP A 322 -16.43 -14.11 -17.49
N ILE A 323 -16.08 -12.94 -16.96
CA ILE A 323 -16.03 -12.71 -15.51
C ILE A 323 -17.46 -12.45 -15.08
N LYS A 324 -18.00 -13.34 -14.24
CA LYS A 324 -19.29 -13.10 -13.60
C LYS A 324 -19.21 -11.81 -12.80
N THR A 325 -20.14 -10.90 -13.04
CA THR A 325 -20.20 -9.61 -12.37
C THR A 325 -21.45 -9.48 -11.51
N ILE A 326 -21.37 -8.66 -10.48
CA ILE A 326 -22.52 -8.24 -9.67
C ILE A 326 -22.65 -6.71 -9.70
N GLN A 327 -23.87 -6.22 -9.47
CA GLN A 327 -24.12 -4.80 -9.25
C GLN A 327 -24.18 -4.49 -7.76
N LEU A 328 -23.42 -3.48 -7.33
CA LEU A 328 -23.34 -3.03 -5.95
C LEU A 328 -23.04 -1.53 -5.93
N LEU A 329 -23.72 -0.75 -5.07
CA LEU A 329 -23.51 0.70 -4.95
C LEU A 329 -23.59 1.43 -6.31
N GLY A 330 -24.54 1.04 -7.17
CA GLY A 330 -24.70 1.61 -8.51
C GLY A 330 -23.63 1.28 -9.55
N GLY A 331 -22.66 0.41 -9.24
CA GLY A 331 -21.58 0.03 -10.16
C GLY A 331 -21.41 -1.48 -10.28
N THR A 332 -20.62 -1.91 -11.26
CA THR A 332 -20.38 -3.31 -11.57
C THR A 332 -19.01 -3.74 -11.06
N ILE A 333 -18.93 -4.86 -10.34
CA ILE A 333 -17.66 -5.47 -9.89
C ILE A 333 -17.64 -6.98 -10.19
N PRO A 334 -16.46 -7.61 -10.26
CA PRO A 334 -16.35 -9.06 -10.33
C PRO A 334 -17.03 -9.74 -9.13
N SER A 335 -17.68 -10.88 -9.37
CA SER A 335 -18.29 -11.70 -8.32
C SER A 335 -17.27 -12.60 -7.60
N THR A 336 -16.05 -12.70 -8.12
CA THR A 336 -14.94 -13.46 -7.54
C THR A 336 -13.64 -12.68 -7.69
N THR A 337 -12.75 -12.86 -6.72
CA THR A 337 -11.39 -12.31 -6.71
C THR A 337 -10.36 -13.31 -7.25
N GLU A 338 -10.77 -14.57 -7.50
CA GLU A 338 -9.90 -15.67 -7.91
C GLU A 338 -9.58 -15.65 -9.41
N GLY A 339 -8.37 -16.12 -9.77
CA GLY A 339 -7.97 -16.36 -11.17
C GLY A 339 -7.61 -15.11 -12.00
N LEU A 340 -7.83 -13.90 -11.48
CA LEU A 340 -7.38 -12.67 -12.12
C LEU A 340 -5.85 -12.61 -12.12
N LYS A 341 -5.24 -12.10 -13.20
CA LYS A 341 -3.78 -11.97 -13.36
C LYS A 341 -3.37 -10.52 -13.60
N MET A 342 -2.27 -10.09 -13.00
CA MET A 342 -1.70 -8.76 -13.17
C MET A 342 -0.86 -8.71 -14.46
N THR A 343 -1.54 -8.43 -15.57
CA THR A 343 -0.87 -8.19 -16.86
C THR A 343 -0.11 -6.86 -16.88
N LYS A 344 0.74 -6.62 -17.89
CA LYS A 344 1.44 -5.33 -18.03
C LYS A 344 0.49 -4.12 -17.93
N PRO A 345 -0.65 -4.04 -18.65
CA PRO A 345 -1.62 -2.95 -18.48
C PRO A 345 -2.09 -2.74 -17.04
N CYS A 346 -2.25 -3.82 -16.25
CA CYS A 346 -2.61 -3.71 -14.84
C CYS A 346 -1.51 -3.00 -14.05
N TRP A 347 -0.25 -3.39 -14.28
CA TRP A 347 0.91 -2.75 -13.66
C TRP A 347 1.03 -1.28 -14.10
N ASP A 348 0.83 -0.98 -15.38
CA ASP A 348 0.87 0.40 -15.90
C ASP A 348 -0.16 1.29 -15.17
N ILE A 349 -1.38 0.77 -14.94
CA ILE A 349 -2.43 1.46 -14.17
C ILE A 349 -2.01 1.64 -12.72
N LEU A 350 -1.48 0.60 -12.08
CA LEU A 350 -1.10 0.63 -10.67
C LEU A 350 0.01 1.65 -10.42
N TYR A 351 1.07 1.65 -11.22
CA TYR A 351 2.17 2.61 -11.13
C TYR A 351 1.75 4.03 -11.50
N ARG A 352 0.80 4.18 -12.44
CA ARG A 352 0.27 5.50 -12.81
C ARG A 352 -0.55 6.14 -11.69
N TRP A 353 -1.47 5.38 -11.10
CA TRP A 353 -2.48 5.96 -10.19
C TRP A 353 -2.12 5.79 -8.72
N PHE A 354 -1.44 4.71 -8.34
CA PHE A 354 -1.18 4.36 -6.93
C PHE A 354 0.30 4.02 -6.64
N PRO A 355 1.28 4.81 -7.12
CA PRO A 355 2.70 4.49 -6.92
C PRO A 355 3.10 4.44 -5.43
N ASN A 356 2.44 5.21 -4.56
CA ASN A 356 2.75 5.25 -3.13
C ASN A 356 2.35 3.96 -2.39
N LEU A 357 1.49 3.13 -2.99
CA LEU A 357 1.12 1.83 -2.44
C LEU A 357 2.07 0.72 -2.89
N LEU A 358 3.11 1.04 -3.67
CA LEU A 358 4.10 0.10 -4.19
C LEU A 358 5.35 0.13 -3.32
N THR A 359 5.21 -0.46 -2.13
CA THR A 359 6.34 -0.77 -1.24
C THR A 359 6.79 -2.20 -1.48
N PRO A 360 8.01 -2.58 -1.07
CA PRO A 360 8.45 -3.98 -1.12
C PRO A 360 7.46 -4.95 -0.44
N TRP A 361 6.82 -4.52 0.65
CA TRP A 361 5.86 -5.31 1.42
C TRP A 361 4.54 -5.55 0.69
N THR A 362 4.07 -4.55 -0.05
CA THR A 362 2.78 -4.61 -0.75
C THR A 362 2.91 -5.26 -2.12
N LEU A 363 4.08 -5.19 -2.76
CA LEU A 363 4.32 -5.80 -4.08
C LEU A 363 4.07 -7.31 -4.07
N ALA A 364 4.51 -8.01 -3.01
CA ALA A 364 4.21 -9.42 -2.83
C ALA A 364 2.70 -9.69 -2.70
N SER A 365 1.95 -8.84 -1.97
CA SER A 365 0.49 -8.97 -1.85
C SER A 365 -0.27 -8.68 -3.14
N ILE A 366 0.32 -7.91 -4.06
CA ILE A 366 -0.25 -7.62 -5.40
C ILE A 366 0.02 -8.78 -6.36
N CYS A 367 1.14 -9.49 -6.20
CA CYS A 367 1.47 -10.65 -7.00
C CYS A 367 0.73 -11.88 -6.46
N SER A 368 -0.27 -12.39 -7.19
CA SER A 368 -1.01 -13.58 -6.73
C SER A 368 -0.36 -14.91 -7.11
N ASN A 369 0.50 -14.87 -8.12
CA ASN A 369 1.14 -16.05 -8.68
C ASN A 369 2.54 -15.69 -9.21
N PHE A 370 3.30 -16.72 -9.52
CA PHE A 370 4.68 -16.58 -10.00
C PHE A 370 4.78 -15.82 -11.34
N GLU A 371 3.77 -15.91 -12.21
CA GLU A 371 3.75 -15.18 -13.49
C GLU A 371 3.59 -13.66 -13.28
N ASP A 372 2.71 -13.24 -12.37
CA ASP A 372 2.53 -11.82 -12.00
C ASP A 372 3.85 -11.24 -11.47
N TYR A 373 4.52 -12.00 -10.60
CA TYR A 373 5.80 -11.64 -9.98
C TYR A 373 6.93 -11.52 -11.01
N THR A 374 7.12 -12.54 -11.85
CA THR A 374 8.15 -12.52 -12.91
C THR A 374 7.88 -11.41 -13.92
N THR A 375 6.61 -11.13 -14.24
CA THR A 375 6.23 -10.02 -15.12
C THR A 375 6.65 -8.68 -14.54
N ILE A 376 6.32 -8.38 -13.29
CA ILE A 376 6.71 -7.10 -12.69
C ILE A 376 8.21 -6.98 -12.49
N CYS A 377 8.90 -8.06 -12.09
CA CYS A 377 10.36 -8.10 -12.04
C CYS A 377 10.97 -7.73 -13.39
N LYS A 378 10.50 -8.35 -14.49
CA LYS A 378 10.96 -8.01 -15.86
C LYS A 378 10.67 -6.55 -16.22
N LEU A 379 9.48 -6.03 -15.92
CA LEU A 379 9.11 -4.64 -16.19
C LEU A 379 9.97 -3.63 -15.39
N LEU A 380 10.26 -3.95 -14.12
CA LEU A 380 11.14 -3.17 -13.24
C LEU A 380 12.61 -3.24 -13.68
N MET A 381 13.07 -4.42 -14.10
CA MET A 381 14.42 -4.62 -14.66
C MET A 381 14.60 -3.88 -15.98
N MET A 382 13.55 -3.83 -16.81
CA MET A 382 13.49 -2.96 -18.00
C MET A 382 13.27 -1.47 -17.65
N ARG A 383 13.20 -1.15 -16.35
CA ARG A 383 13.14 0.21 -15.80
C ARG A 383 11.92 1.04 -16.22
N LEU A 384 10.79 0.38 -16.50
CA LEU A 384 9.58 1.02 -17.01
C LEU A 384 8.96 2.03 -16.02
N TYR A 385 9.24 1.90 -14.72
CA TYR A 385 8.52 2.64 -13.65
C TYR A 385 9.41 3.45 -12.68
N ASN A 386 10.69 3.70 -13.00
CA ASN A 386 11.60 4.47 -12.14
C ASN A 386 11.71 5.96 -12.53
N ASP A 387 11.78 6.86 -11.54
CA ASP A 387 11.92 8.32 -11.75
C ASP A 387 13.27 8.75 -12.38
N HIS A 388 14.34 8.03 -12.06
CA HIS A 388 15.69 8.24 -12.61
C HIS A 388 16.32 6.91 -13.03
N TRP A 389 16.37 6.63 -14.34
CA TRP A 389 16.59 5.27 -14.84
C TRP A 389 17.53 5.12 -16.05
N TYR A 390 18.14 6.20 -16.53
CA TYR A 390 19.18 6.09 -17.54
C TYR A 390 20.45 6.71 -16.97
N ASP A 391 21.26 5.86 -16.38
CA ASP A 391 22.69 6.10 -16.32
C ASP A 391 23.31 5.35 -17.50
N PRO A 392 23.75 6.05 -18.57
CA PRO A 392 24.48 5.41 -19.67
C PRO A 392 25.76 4.70 -19.20
N ALA A 393 26.26 5.03 -18.01
CA ALA A 393 27.39 4.34 -17.39
C ALA A 393 27.00 3.07 -16.62
N SER A 394 25.71 2.70 -16.58
CA SER A 394 25.25 1.53 -15.85
C SER A 394 25.61 0.22 -16.58
N ILE A 395 26.13 -0.76 -15.83
CA ILE A 395 26.41 -2.10 -16.36
C ILE A 395 25.17 -2.79 -16.97
N MET A 396 23.96 -2.45 -16.51
CA MET A 396 22.72 -3.01 -17.06
C MET A 396 22.48 -2.58 -18.51
N SER A 397 22.92 -1.38 -18.92
CA SER A 397 22.78 -0.95 -20.32
C SER A 397 23.75 -1.69 -21.25
N GLU A 398 24.85 -2.22 -20.72
CA GLU A 398 25.77 -3.04 -21.49
C GLU A 398 25.25 -4.48 -21.68
N CYS A 399 24.40 -4.98 -20.77
CA CYS A 399 23.86 -6.35 -20.79
C CYS A 399 22.33 -6.36 -20.99
N SER A 400 21.79 -5.52 -21.88
CA SER A 400 20.35 -5.34 -22.03
C SER A 400 19.59 -6.62 -22.39
N THR A 401 20.20 -7.48 -23.22
CA THR A 401 19.59 -8.75 -23.63
C THR A 401 19.58 -9.73 -22.46
N GLY A 402 20.68 -9.79 -21.69
CA GLY A 402 20.75 -10.61 -20.48
C GLY A 402 19.70 -10.19 -19.46
N VAL A 403 19.56 -8.87 -19.23
CA VAL A 403 18.53 -8.30 -18.35
C VAL A 403 17.13 -8.69 -18.82
N TYR A 404 16.82 -8.55 -20.11
CA TYR A 404 15.52 -8.96 -20.64
C TYR A 404 15.22 -10.45 -20.39
N MET A 405 16.26 -11.28 -20.44
CA MET A 405 16.19 -12.73 -20.21
C MET A 405 16.37 -13.13 -18.74
N GLY A 406 16.37 -12.17 -17.80
CA GLY A 406 16.36 -12.42 -16.36
C GLY A 406 17.73 -12.41 -15.66
N PHE A 407 18.85 -12.18 -16.38
CA PHE A 407 20.18 -12.01 -15.80
C PHE A 407 20.45 -10.56 -15.41
N ILE A 408 20.68 -10.31 -14.12
CA ILE A 408 20.91 -8.97 -13.59
C ILE A 408 22.40 -8.77 -13.34
N PRO A 409 23.12 -7.99 -14.17
CA PRO A 409 24.52 -7.69 -13.90
C PRO A 409 24.63 -6.74 -12.70
N THR A 410 25.53 -7.05 -11.76
CA THR A 410 25.72 -6.27 -10.53
C THR A 410 27.06 -5.53 -10.50
N SER A 411 28.11 -6.13 -11.02
CA SER A 411 29.43 -5.51 -11.16
C SER A 411 30.28 -6.22 -12.20
N LYS A 412 31.27 -5.52 -12.77
CA LYS A 412 32.31 -6.10 -13.63
C LYS A 412 33.69 -5.58 -13.22
N GLY A 413 34.71 -6.40 -13.46
CA GLY A 413 36.10 -5.96 -13.50
C GLY A 413 36.62 -6.08 -14.92
N ASP A 414 36.73 -4.95 -15.62
CA ASP A 414 37.42 -4.87 -16.90
C ASP A 414 38.85 -4.37 -16.66
N PHE A 415 39.81 -5.28 -16.83
CA PHE A 415 41.23 -5.00 -16.63
C PHE A 415 42.01 -4.91 -17.94
N THR A 416 41.33 -4.92 -19.09
CA THR A 416 41.94 -4.96 -20.43
C THR A 416 43.01 -3.87 -20.60
N THR A 417 42.79 -2.68 -20.03
CA THR A 417 43.71 -1.53 -20.14
C THR A 417 44.86 -1.53 -19.13
N ASN A 418 44.88 -2.45 -18.16
CA ASN A 418 45.82 -2.43 -17.03
C ASN A 418 46.76 -3.65 -16.99
N VAL A 419 46.60 -4.61 -17.90
CA VAL A 419 47.44 -5.81 -18.01
C VAL A 419 48.70 -5.53 -18.84
N GLY A 420 49.78 -6.20 -18.48
CA GLY A 420 51.03 -6.22 -19.22
C GLY A 420 52.20 -5.59 -18.46
N LEU A 421 53.34 -5.50 -19.15
CA LEU A 421 54.57 -4.91 -18.65
C LEU A 421 54.56 -3.40 -18.92
N ARG A 422 54.83 -2.59 -17.88
CA ARG A 422 54.94 -1.13 -17.96
C ARG A 422 56.07 -0.62 -17.09
N GLN A 423 56.57 0.56 -17.42
CA GLN A 423 57.51 1.28 -16.57
C GLN A 423 56.76 2.35 -15.77
N GLU A 424 56.80 2.24 -14.45
CA GLU A 424 56.18 3.17 -13.50
C GLU A 424 57.29 3.88 -12.73
N GLY A 425 57.69 5.07 -13.21
CA GLY A 425 58.82 5.81 -12.66
C GLY A 425 60.14 5.06 -12.90
N GLN A 426 60.84 4.68 -11.83
CA GLN A 426 62.10 3.92 -11.91
C GLN A 426 61.89 2.39 -11.87
N LEU A 427 60.65 1.93 -11.68
CA LEU A 427 60.34 0.51 -11.55
C LEU A 427 59.72 -0.04 -12.84
N TRP A 428 60.10 -1.26 -13.20
CA TRP A 428 59.34 -2.09 -14.11
C TRP A 428 58.26 -2.81 -13.31
N VAL A 429 57.02 -2.78 -13.81
CA VAL A 429 55.85 -3.40 -13.19
C VAL A 429 55.18 -4.30 -14.22
N GLN A 430 54.96 -5.56 -13.87
CA GLN A 430 54.16 -6.50 -14.66
C GLN A 430 52.88 -6.80 -13.89
N ARG A 431 51.73 -6.50 -14.50
CA ARG A 431 50.41 -6.78 -13.93
C ARG A 431 49.70 -7.86 -14.74
N GLU A 432 49.16 -8.83 -14.02
CA GLU A 432 48.35 -9.92 -14.54
C GLU A 432 46.95 -9.83 -13.91
N SER A 433 45.92 -9.70 -14.75
CA SER A 433 44.54 -9.61 -14.28
C SER A 433 43.59 -10.42 -15.16
N ARG A 434 42.52 -10.90 -14.54
CA ARG A 434 41.41 -11.65 -15.16
C ARG A 434 40.17 -10.80 -15.10
N ASN A 435 39.43 -10.72 -16.20
CA ASN A 435 38.15 -10.05 -16.15
C ASN A 435 37.14 -10.89 -15.37
N TYR A 436 36.16 -10.21 -14.78
CA TYR A 436 35.02 -10.88 -14.16
C TYR A 436 33.72 -10.12 -14.40
N LEU A 437 32.61 -10.86 -14.37
CA LEU A 437 31.25 -10.36 -14.39
C LEU A 437 30.47 -11.01 -13.26
N CYS A 438 29.85 -10.18 -12.42
CA CYS A 438 28.94 -10.61 -11.38
C CYS A 438 27.50 -10.34 -11.82
N GLY A 439 26.59 -11.25 -11.49
CA GLY A 439 25.17 -11.04 -11.69
C GLY A 439 24.32 -12.02 -10.89
N GLN A 440 23.00 -11.91 -11.07
CA GLN A 440 22.05 -12.79 -10.39
C GLN A 440 20.88 -13.18 -11.30
N MET A 441 20.32 -14.36 -11.06
CA MET A 441 19.09 -14.85 -11.71
C MET A 441 18.21 -15.58 -10.69
N ALA A 442 16.88 -15.47 -10.85
CA ALA A 442 15.93 -16.09 -9.93
C ALA A 442 16.00 -17.63 -9.96
N ILE A 443 15.97 -18.29 -8.80
CA ILE A 443 16.03 -19.76 -8.69
C ILE A 443 14.79 -20.40 -9.35
N GLY A 444 13.63 -19.75 -9.21
CA GLY A 444 12.37 -20.25 -9.76
C GLY A 444 12.20 -20.08 -11.28
N ASP A 445 13.10 -19.38 -11.97
CA ASP A 445 13.03 -19.25 -13.43
C ASP A 445 13.62 -20.50 -14.11
N PRO A 446 12.83 -21.23 -14.95
CA PRO A 446 13.32 -22.41 -15.66
C PRO A 446 14.58 -22.14 -16.50
N LEU A 447 14.75 -20.93 -17.02
CA LEU A 447 15.92 -20.54 -17.82
C LEU A 447 17.20 -20.49 -16.98
N THR A 448 17.09 -20.19 -15.69
CA THR A 448 18.26 -20.06 -14.80
C THR A 448 19.04 -21.35 -14.68
N GLN A 449 18.34 -22.49 -14.55
CA GLN A 449 19.00 -23.80 -14.46
C GLN A 449 19.69 -24.16 -15.78
N ALA A 450 19.01 -23.93 -16.92
CA ALA A 450 19.57 -24.18 -18.24
C ALA A 450 20.81 -23.30 -18.52
N PHE A 451 20.76 -22.03 -18.09
CA PHE A 451 21.87 -21.09 -18.19
C PHE A 451 23.08 -21.54 -17.33
N LEU A 452 22.83 -21.93 -16.09
CA LEU A 452 23.84 -22.48 -15.20
C LEU A 452 24.53 -23.70 -15.81
N ASP A 453 23.75 -24.66 -16.31
CA ASP A 453 24.27 -25.89 -16.90
C ASP A 453 25.06 -25.65 -18.18
N GLU A 454 24.73 -24.62 -18.95
CA GLU A 454 25.48 -24.26 -20.15
C GLU A 454 26.80 -23.55 -19.82
N LEU A 455 26.80 -22.60 -18.87
CA LEU A 455 28.04 -21.98 -18.41
C LEU A 455 28.99 -23.00 -17.78
N ARG A 456 28.46 -24.00 -17.07
CA ARG A 456 29.25 -25.12 -16.51
C ARG A 456 29.96 -25.96 -17.56
N LYS A 457 29.53 -25.98 -18.82
CA LYS A 457 30.23 -26.69 -19.91
C LYS A 457 31.45 -25.91 -20.42
N ARG A 458 31.53 -24.61 -20.15
CA ARG A 458 32.56 -23.69 -20.66
C ARG A 458 33.79 -23.61 -19.75
N THR A 459 34.16 -24.72 -19.11
CA THR A 459 35.28 -24.78 -18.14
C THR A 459 36.64 -24.51 -18.76
N SER A 460 36.80 -24.71 -20.07
CA SER A 460 38.05 -24.38 -20.78
C SER A 460 38.28 -22.88 -20.90
N THR A 461 37.22 -22.06 -20.83
CA THR A 461 37.28 -20.60 -21.02
C THR A 461 36.98 -19.82 -19.75
N LEU A 462 36.20 -20.38 -18.82
CA LEU A 462 35.67 -19.65 -17.67
C LEU A 462 35.92 -20.40 -16.36
N TYR A 463 36.19 -19.63 -15.31
CA TYR A 463 35.91 -20.03 -13.94
C TYR A 463 34.52 -19.52 -13.55
N LEU A 464 33.69 -20.40 -12.99
CA LEU A 464 32.30 -20.10 -12.66
C LEU A 464 32.05 -20.36 -11.17
N VAL A 465 31.71 -19.31 -10.43
CA VAL A 465 31.32 -19.40 -9.01
C VAL A 465 29.84 -19.10 -8.90
N VAL A 466 29.08 -20.03 -8.32
CA VAL A 466 27.62 -19.89 -8.18
C VAL A 466 27.18 -20.28 -6.79
N TYR A 467 26.33 -19.45 -6.18
CA TYR A 467 25.79 -19.69 -4.84
C TYR A 467 24.41 -19.08 -4.64
N GLU A 468 23.68 -19.59 -3.66
CA GLU A 468 22.36 -19.09 -3.35
C GLU A 468 22.44 -17.74 -2.63
N GLY A 469 21.57 -16.79 -2.97
CA GLY A 469 21.61 -15.44 -2.44
C GLY A 469 21.48 -15.35 -0.91
N THR A 470 20.82 -16.34 -0.31
CA THR A 470 20.52 -16.52 1.13
C THR A 470 21.56 -17.35 1.88
N HIS A 471 22.35 -18.17 1.18
CA HIS A 471 23.36 -19.05 1.76
C HIS A 471 24.76 -18.69 1.23
N ALA A 472 25.51 -17.96 2.07
CA ALA A 472 26.80 -17.36 1.70
C ALA A 472 28.00 -18.33 1.71
N ASP A 473 27.78 -19.59 2.08
CA ASP A 473 28.79 -20.66 2.06
C ASP A 473 28.81 -21.33 0.68
N ALA A 474 29.34 -20.59 -0.29
CA ALA A 474 29.49 -20.99 -1.68
C ALA A 474 30.67 -21.96 -1.89
N THR A 475 30.43 -23.12 -2.50
CA THR A 475 31.50 -23.96 -3.08
C THR A 475 32.03 -23.37 -4.38
N VAL A 476 33.34 -23.09 -4.44
CA VAL A 476 34.05 -22.66 -5.65
C VAL A 476 34.29 -23.88 -6.54
N HIS A 477 33.87 -23.83 -7.81
CA HIS A 477 34.16 -24.89 -8.80
C HIS A 477 34.93 -24.31 -9.99
N PRO A 478 36.19 -24.74 -10.22
CA PRO A 478 37.00 -25.69 -9.44
C PRO A 478 37.59 -25.04 -8.18
N THR A 479 37.81 -25.87 -7.15
CA THR A 479 38.59 -25.57 -5.93
C THR A 479 40.09 -25.54 -6.27
N GLU A 480 40.51 -24.64 -7.16
CA GLU A 480 41.93 -24.39 -7.40
C GLU A 480 42.45 -23.48 -6.28
N PRO A 481 43.48 -23.90 -5.50
CA PRO A 481 43.95 -23.19 -4.31
C PRO A 481 44.63 -21.84 -4.59
N ASP A 482 44.70 -21.39 -5.85
CA ASP A 482 45.48 -20.21 -6.27
C ASP A 482 44.73 -19.32 -7.29
N LEU A 483 43.40 -19.25 -7.22
CA LEU A 483 42.60 -18.37 -8.07
C LEU A 483 42.76 -16.89 -7.65
N PHE A 484 43.67 -16.18 -8.32
CA PHE A 484 43.80 -14.73 -8.23
C PHE A 484 42.97 -14.02 -9.31
N ILE A 485 42.46 -12.82 -9.00
CA ILE A 485 41.80 -11.93 -10.00
C ILE A 485 42.80 -10.93 -10.56
N SER A 486 43.63 -10.33 -9.70
CA SER A 486 44.68 -9.41 -10.13
C SER A 486 45.91 -9.54 -9.25
N ARG A 487 47.10 -9.59 -9.86
CA ARG A 487 48.39 -9.60 -9.18
C ARG A 487 49.41 -8.77 -9.94
N TYR A 488 50.45 -8.30 -9.25
CA TYR A 488 51.54 -7.58 -9.88
C TYR A 488 52.89 -7.97 -9.27
N ARG A 489 53.96 -7.79 -10.03
CA ARG A 489 55.34 -7.83 -9.54
C ARG A 489 56.09 -6.61 -10.05
N SER A 490 57.09 -6.17 -9.30
CA SER A 490 57.87 -4.97 -9.65
C SER A 490 59.34 -5.09 -9.28
N ALA A 491 60.23 -4.56 -10.12
CA ALA A 491 61.67 -4.54 -9.90
C ALA A 491 62.33 -3.33 -10.58
N MET A 492 63.57 -3.00 -10.21
CA MET A 492 64.32 -1.86 -10.77
C MET A 492 64.81 -2.10 -12.20
N ASN A 493 65.00 -3.36 -12.59
CA ASN A 493 65.41 -3.76 -13.95
C ASN A 493 64.60 -5.00 -14.38
N LEU A 494 64.63 -5.30 -15.68
CA LEU A 494 63.86 -6.40 -16.28
C LEU A 494 64.32 -7.78 -15.81
N ASP A 495 65.62 -7.97 -15.61
CA ASP A 495 66.20 -9.26 -15.22
C ASP A 495 65.82 -9.65 -13.78
N ASP A 496 65.69 -8.66 -12.89
CA ASP A 496 65.23 -8.85 -11.51
C ASP A 496 63.70 -9.01 -11.45
N LEU A 497 62.96 -8.48 -12.44
CA LEU A 497 61.51 -8.61 -12.53
C LEU A 497 61.09 -10.06 -12.76
N GLU A 498 61.82 -10.81 -13.58
CA GLU A 498 61.53 -12.22 -13.83
C GLU A 498 61.63 -13.08 -12.57
N LYS A 499 62.49 -12.68 -11.63
CA LYS A 499 62.75 -13.35 -10.35
C LYS A 499 61.89 -12.81 -9.19
N ALA A 500 61.18 -11.70 -9.40
CA ALA A 500 60.34 -11.10 -8.38
C ALA A 500 59.04 -11.89 -8.19
N ASP A 501 58.66 -12.10 -6.93
CA ASP A 501 57.40 -12.74 -6.56
C ASP A 501 56.19 -11.86 -6.88
N TYR A 502 55.09 -12.49 -7.25
CA TYR A 502 53.82 -11.80 -7.47
C TYR A 502 53.14 -11.45 -6.14
N SER A 503 52.66 -10.22 -6.03
CA SER A 503 51.76 -9.75 -4.97
C SER A 503 50.33 -9.68 -5.50
N THR A 504 49.41 -10.42 -4.87
CA THR A 504 47.98 -10.39 -5.22
C THR A 504 47.32 -9.10 -4.71
N THR A 505 46.55 -8.46 -5.58
CA THR A 505 45.86 -7.16 -5.34
C THR A 505 44.35 -7.27 -5.32
N LEU A 506 43.80 -8.32 -5.94
CA LEU A 506 42.37 -8.59 -5.90
C LEU A 506 42.15 -10.09 -5.88
N THR A 507 41.37 -10.53 -4.90
CA THR A 507 40.99 -11.92 -4.66
C THR A 507 39.51 -12.14 -4.95
N LEU A 508 39.12 -13.41 -5.09
CA LEU A 508 37.71 -13.78 -5.21
C LEU A 508 36.90 -13.41 -3.95
N GLU A 509 37.50 -13.55 -2.75
CA GLU A 509 36.80 -13.22 -1.50
C GLU A 509 36.49 -11.74 -1.38
N GLU A 510 37.38 -10.84 -1.82
CA GLU A 510 37.09 -9.41 -1.86
C GLU A 510 35.92 -9.07 -2.81
N ILE A 511 35.77 -9.80 -3.93
CA ILE A 511 34.61 -9.66 -4.81
C ILE A 511 33.33 -10.13 -4.09
N LYS A 512 33.39 -11.30 -3.43
CA LYS A 512 32.26 -11.85 -2.66
C LYS A 512 31.83 -10.91 -1.53
N ASP A 513 32.78 -10.33 -0.79
CA ASP A 513 32.51 -9.39 0.30
C ASP A 513 31.93 -8.08 -0.20
N ASN A 514 32.38 -7.56 -1.35
CA ASN A 514 31.76 -6.41 -2.00
C ASN A 514 30.30 -6.67 -2.40
N LEU A 515 30.00 -7.87 -2.91
CA LEU A 515 28.62 -8.28 -3.22
C LEU A 515 27.78 -8.40 -1.94
N ARG A 516 28.34 -8.91 -0.84
CA ARG A 516 27.66 -8.99 0.47
C ARG A 516 27.34 -7.60 1.03
N MET A 517 28.29 -6.67 0.98
CA MET A 517 28.11 -5.28 1.44
C MET A 517 27.01 -4.57 0.65
N LYS A 518 26.96 -4.73 -0.68
CA LYS A 518 25.92 -4.11 -1.52
C LYS A 518 24.51 -4.62 -1.27
N LYS A 519 24.35 -5.86 -0.76
CA LYS A 519 23.03 -6.40 -0.41
C LYS A 519 22.36 -5.70 0.78
N THR A 520 23.10 -4.93 1.58
CA THR A 520 22.55 -4.29 2.79
C THR A 520 21.64 -3.08 2.51
N THR A 521 21.60 -2.55 1.28
CA THR A 521 20.93 -1.26 0.98
C THR A 521 19.74 -1.29 0.04
N MET A 522 19.33 -2.44 -0.51
CA MET A 522 18.04 -2.52 -1.21
C MET A 522 17.43 -3.92 -1.10
N TYR A 523 16.22 -3.96 -0.55
CA TYR A 523 15.24 -5.02 -0.80
C TYR A 523 14.83 -4.96 -2.27
N ASP A 524 15.68 -5.50 -3.13
CA ASP A 524 15.30 -5.90 -4.48
C ASP A 524 14.71 -7.31 -4.37
N PRO A 525 13.42 -7.54 -4.67
CA PRO A 525 12.74 -8.84 -4.46
C PRO A 525 13.46 -10.04 -5.10
N ILE A 526 14.30 -9.80 -6.11
CA ILE A 526 15.12 -10.83 -6.76
C ILE A 526 16.27 -11.32 -5.86
N VAL A 527 16.65 -10.56 -4.83
CA VAL A 527 17.78 -10.87 -3.94
C VAL A 527 17.48 -12.01 -2.97
N VAL A 528 16.21 -12.30 -2.67
CA VAL A 528 15.83 -13.31 -1.67
C VAL A 528 15.94 -14.73 -2.22
N ASP A 529 15.44 -15.01 -3.43
CA ASP A 529 15.49 -16.36 -4.04
C ASP A 529 16.22 -16.35 -5.39
N SER A 530 17.51 -16.00 -5.38
CA SER A 530 18.36 -15.99 -6.60
C SER A 530 19.65 -16.78 -6.47
N TRP A 531 20.09 -17.31 -7.61
CA TRP A 531 21.47 -17.71 -7.83
C TRP A 531 22.33 -16.47 -8.10
N GLN A 532 23.44 -16.35 -7.38
CA GLN A 532 24.50 -15.37 -7.60
C GLN A 532 25.56 -16.00 -8.49
N PHE A 533 25.96 -15.30 -9.55
CA PHE A 533 26.95 -15.72 -10.53
C PHE A 533 28.19 -14.82 -10.44
N ILE A 534 29.37 -15.42 -10.39
CA ILE A 534 30.65 -14.75 -10.65
C ILE A 534 31.32 -15.53 -11.78
N ILE A 535 31.38 -14.91 -12.95
CA ILE A 535 31.96 -15.46 -14.17
C ILE A 535 33.30 -14.79 -14.37
N ILE A 536 34.38 -15.57 -14.50
CA ILE A 536 35.76 -15.07 -14.55
C ILE A 536 36.47 -15.68 -15.75
N ASP A 537 37.26 -14.89 -16.47
CA ASP A 537 38.10 -15.40 -17.56
C ASP A 537 39.17 -16.38 -17.03
N ARG A 538 39.33 -17.52 -17.70
CA ARG A 538 40.35 -18.52 -17.32
C ARG A 538 41.77 -18.08 -17.69
N GLU A 539 41.96 -17.37 -18.79
CA GLU A 539 43.26 -16.84 -19.23
C GLU A 539 43.46 -15.39 -18.78
N VAL A 540 44.72 -15.00 -18.53
CA VAL A 540 45.07 -13.64 -18.09
C VAL A 540 45.12 -12.73 -19.31
N GLY A 541 44.63 -11.51 -19.18
CA GLY A 541 44.81 -10.48 -20.22
C GLY A 541 43.92 -10.64 -21.46
N LEU A 542 42.88 -11.46 -21.38
CA LEU A 542 41.85 -11.50 -22.42
C LEU A 542 41.08 -10.16 -22.49
N PRO A 543 40.56 -9.79 -23.67
CA PRO A 543 39.63 -8.66 -23.78
C PRO A 543 38.32 -8.99 -23.06
N PHE A 544 37.70 -7.98 -22.43
CA PHE A 544 36.43 -8.16 -21.74
C PHE A 544 35.31 -8.58 -22.71
N ARG A 545 34.87 -9.85 -22.62
CA ARG A 545 33.78 -10.44 -23.45
C ARG A 545 32.72 -11.18 -22.63
N LEU A 546 32.79 -11.09 -21.30
CA LEU A 546 31.92 -11.85 -20.41
C LEU A 546 30.43 -11.48 -20.56
N ILE A 547 30.12 -10.22 -20.87
CA ILE A 547 28.74 -9.79 -21.17
C ILE A 547 28.23 -10.47 -22.44
N ASP A 548 29.00 -10.46 -23.52
CA ASP A 548 28.61 -11.10 -24.79
C ASP A 548 28.35 -12.60 -24.58
N ILE A 549 29.24 -13.27 -23.84
CA ILE A 549 29.08 -14.69 -23.48
C ILE A 549 27.76 -14.94 -22.77
N VAL A 550 27.39 -14.10 -21.79
CA VAL A 550 26.11 -14.23 -21.08
C VAL A 550 24.93 -14.04 -22.04
N GLN A 551 24.93 -12.97 -22.84
CA GLN A 551 23.83 -12.66 -23.75
C GLN A 551 23.65 -13.75 -24.82
N ASP A 552 24.73 -14.18 -25.47
CA ASP A 552 24.72 -15.22 -26.49
C ASP A 552 24.23 -16.55 -25.94
N THR A 553 24.65 -16.89 -24.71
CA THR A 553 24.21 -18.12 -24.05
C THR A 553 22.71 -18.09 -23.75
N LEU A 554 22.20 -16.98 -23.22
CA LEU A 554 20.76 -16.83 -22.95
C LEU A 554 19.93 -16.83 -24.25
N MET A 555 20.41 -16.16 -25.30
CA MET A 555 19.79 -16.16 -26.62
C MET A 555 19.71 -17.57 -27.22
N MET A 556 20.81 -18.33 -27.14
CA MET A 556 20.86 -19.70 -27.62
C MET A 556 19.84 -20.60 -26.90
N LEU A 557 19.72 -20.46 -25.58
CA LEU A 557 18.84 -21.30 -24.75
C LEU A 557 17.34 -21.05 -25.00
N ILE A 558 16.97 -19.85 -25.46
CA ILE A 558 15.57 -19.51 -25.80
C ILE A 558 15.22 -19.97 -27.24
N GLY A 559 16.19 -20.49 -27.99
CA GLY A 559 16.03 -20.87 -29.39
C GLY A 559 16.13 -19.64 -30.28
N ASP A 560 17.37 -19.35 -30.70
CA ASP A 560 17.80 -18.23 -31.55
C ASP A 560 16.74 -17.78 -32.58
N PRO A 561 16.09 -16.61 -32.41
CA PRO A 561 15.41 -15.92 -33.50
C PRO A 561 16.42 -15.00 -34.20
N SER A 562 17.51 -15.56 -34.74
CA SER A 562 18.32 -14.79 -35.69
C SER A 562 17.47 -14.53 -36.95
N PRO A 563 17.50 -13.31 -37.51
CA PRO A 563 16.71 -12.98 -38.68
C PRO A 563 17.24 -13.79 -39.89
N ARG A 564 16.34 -14.45 -40.61
CA ARG A 564 16.59 -14.78 -42.02
C ARG A 564 16.57 -13.53 -42.87
#